data_AF-A0A9N9U2V5-F1
#
_entry.id   AF-A0A9N9U2V5-F1
#
_cell.length_a   1.000
_cell.length_b   1.000
_cell.length_c   1.000
_cell.angle_alpha   90.00
_cell.angle_beta   90.00
_cell.angle_gamma   90.00
#
_symmetry.space_group_name_H-M   'P 1'
#
loop_
_entity.id
_entity.type
_entity.pdbx_description
1 polymer ?
#
loop_
_entity_poly.entity_id
_entity_poly.type
_entity_poly.pdbx_seq_one_letter_code
_entity_poly.pdbx_strand_id
1 'polypeptide(L)'
;MSSPEASLLSAAAFLGHAGVVKRLLENGNDPTHNDTIFPSAIEAAALSGKIEILQLLQMSLPDNVEPTYNDTGSRTRPFLCHYSLGEIYQKGKADIQGVFGAAMNGDTGILEMAIYPPSRADQGAAYFDYMPNGDDSLPKQWRPKVLLGKVAGFAKNWAVYTRLVSLIPELSDHVRAMHLRRFAEYGNFDVVKNLLDAGYYVDGDVKVTEGSVGNSNVATPLYLAARFGNENVVNLLLEYGADVHKARLQIHRPIEGAVKSGSIAIVRKLLSYGAVCDFTIVVQALLSEYTAMVELLLDQFTEECLHAAFGADLAEEMSERGLSSMLDLLYNRECFRYSDGTIVPYSPIMEDGPECPKCGELHK
;
A
#
# COMPACT_ATOMS: atom_id res chain seq x y z
N MET A 1 27.25 -19.15 -16.16
CA MET A 1 28.15 -18.37 -15.28
C MET A 1 27.86 -16.90 -15.57
N SER A 2 27.70 -16.06 -14.55
CA SER A 2 27.49 -14.63 -14.73
C SER A 2 28.66 -14.02 -15.51
N SER A 3 28.38 -13.25 -16.55
CA SER A 3 29.41 -12.48 -17.25
C SER A 3 29.71 -11.22 -16.42
N PRO A 4 30.95 -11.02 -15.94
CA PRO A 4 31.31 -9.80 -15.21
C PRO A 4 31.00 -8.51 -15.98
N GLU A 5 31.09 -8.57 -17.31
CA GLU A 5 30.82 -7.44 -18.19
C GLU A 5 29.32 -7.13 -18.30
N ALA A 6 28.45 -8.16 -18.26
CA ALA A 6 27.00 -7.98 -18.20
C ALA A 6 26.55 -7.40 -16.85
N SER A 7 27.12 -7.88 -15.74
CA SER A 7 26.86 -7.32 -14.42
C SER A 7 27.37 -5.86 -14.32
N LEU A 8 28.52 -5.55 -14.93
CA LEU A 8 29.04 -4.18 -15.02
C LEU A 8 28.14 -3.28 -15.87
N LEU A 9 27.63 -3.77 -17.00
CA LEU A 9 26.69 -3.04 -17.85
C LEU A 9 25.39 -2.75 -17.09
N SER A 10 24.87 -3.72 -16.33
CA SER A 10 23.70 -3.54 -15.47
C SER A 10 23.93 -2.48 -14.39
N ALA A 11 25.04 -2.56 -13.66
CA ALA A 11 25.38 -1.58 -12.63
C ALA A 11 25.59 -0.16 -13.21
N ALA A 12 26.29 -0.05 -14.35
CA ALA A 12 26.50 1.23 -15.03
C ALA A 12 25.17 1.84 -15.50
N ALA A 13 24.25 1.01 -15.99
CA ALA A 13 22.93 1.43 -16.40
C ALA A 13 22.09 1.91 -15.21
N PHE A 14 22.09 1.17 -14.10
CA PHE A 14 21.41 1.54 -12.87
C PHE A 14 21.90 2.90 -12.32
N LEU A 15 23.22 3.07 -12.23
CA LEU A 15 23.85 4.24 -11.61
C LEU A 15 23.85 5.50 -12.48
N GLY A 16 23.55 5.41 -13.78
CA GLY A 16 23.56 6.58 -14.65
C GLY A 16 24.87 6.84 -15.38
N HIS A 17 25.75 5.85 -15.52
CA HIS A 17 27.06 6.01 -16.15
C HIS A 17 27.03 5.83 -17.68
N ALA A 18 26.42 6.78 -18.40
CA ALA A 18 26.22 6.71 -19.86
C ALA A 18 27.50 6.44 -20.67
N GLY A 19 28.63 7.03 -20.27
CA GLY A 19 29.92 6.80 -20.96
C GLY A 19 30.45 5.37 -20.80
N VAL A 20 30.19 4.72 -19.66
CA VAL A 20 30.55 3.31 -19.42
C VAL A 20 29.61 2.40 -20.20
N VAL A 21 28.31 2.68 -20.14
CA VAL A 21 27.29 1.95 -20.92
C VAL A 21 27.64 1.95 -22.40
N LYS A 22 27.92 3.11 -22.99
CA LYS A 22 28.26 3.22 -24.41
C LYS A 22 29.45 2.34 -24.81
N ARG A 23 30.54 2.38 -24.03
CA ARG A 23 31.73 1.55 -24.30
C ARG A 23 31.44 0.05 -24.20
N LEU A 24 30.65 -0.35 -23.22
CA LEU A 24 30.29 -1.76 -23.04
C LEU A 24 29.41 -2.27 -24.19
N LEU A 25 28.46 -1.44 -24.66
CA LEU A 25 27.67 -1.74 -25.86
C LEU A 25 28.54 -1.82 -27.13
N GLU A 26 29.49 -0.91 -27.31
CA GLU A 26 30.47 -0.93 -28.42
C GLU A 26 31.32 -2.21 -28.41
N ASN A 27 31.59 -2.78 -27.23
CA ASN A 27 32.27 -4.06 -27.07
C ASN A 27 31.37 -5.29 -27.33
N GLY A 28 30.11 -5.10 -27.71
CA GLY A 28 29.17 -6.18 -28.04
C GLY A 28 28.45 -6.81 -26.84
N ASN A 29 28.42 -6.13 -25.69
CA ASN A 29 27.65 -6.63 -24.54
C ASN A 29 26.14 -6.52 -24.81
N ASP A 30 25.42 -7.63 -24.61
CA ASP A 30 23.99 -7.69 -24.81
C ASP A 30 23.23 -6.98 -23.66
N PRO A 31 22.48 -5.89 -23.95
CA PRO A 31 21.74 -5.14 -22.94
C PRO A 31 20.51 -5.88 -22.39
N THR A 32 20.09 -6.96 -23.04
CA THR A 32 19.00 -7.85 -22.59
C THR A 32 19.48 -9.01 -21.74
N HIS A 33 20.81 -9.18 -21.61
CA HIS A 33 21.37 -10.25 -20.80
C HIS A 33 20.89 -10.13 -19.36
N ASN A 34 20.18 -11.16 -18.89
CA ASN A 34 19.67 -11.26 -17.54
C ASN A 34 20.39 -12.41 -16.83
N ASP A 35 21.19 -12.08 -15.82
CA ASP A 35 21.74 -13.04 -14.88
C ASP A 35 20.89 -13.06 -13.60
N THR A 36 20.85 -14.17 -12.87
CA THR A 36 19.98 -14.25 -11.68
C THR A 36 20.44 -13.34 -10.52
N ILE A 37 21.61 -12.71 -10.63
CA ILE A 37 22.20 -11.87 -9.58
C ILE A 37 21.78 -10.40 -9.79
N PHE A 38 21.68 -9.95 -11.03
CA PHE A 38 21.33 -8.60 -11.43
C PHE A 38 20.32 -8.60 -12.59
N PRO A 39 19.32 -7.70 -12.57
CA PRO A 39 18.45 -7.51 -13.71
C PRO A 39 19.26 -7.09 -14.94
N SER A 40 18.69 -7.26 -16.13
CA SER A 40 19.30 -6.80 -17.37
C SER A 40 19.56 -5.30 -17.33
N ALA A 41 20.50 -4.81 -18.13
CA ALA A 41 20.85 -3.40 -18.14
C ALA A 41 19.67 -2.49 -18.50
N ILE A 42 18.78 -2.96 -19.38
CA ILE A 42 17.55 -2.26 -19.76
C ILE A 42 16.60 -2.15 -18.57
N GLU A 43 16.39 -3.24 -17.83
CA GLU A 43 15.55 -3.21 -16.63
C GLU A 43 16.15 -2.35 -15.53
N ALA A 44 17.48 -2.43 -15.34
CA ALA A 44 18.19 -1.63 -14.36
C ALA A 44 18.03 -0.13 -14.64
N ALA A 45 18.15 0.30 -15.91
CA ALA A 45 17.91 1.67 -16.33
C ALA A 45 16.45 2.12 -16.14
N ALA A 46 15.48 1.27 -16.47
CA ALA A 46 14.06 1.55 -16.25
C ALA A 46 13.73 1.65 -14.76
N LEU A 47 14.32 0.79 -13.94
CA LEU A 47 14.15 0.77 -12.49
C LEU A 47 14.71 2.02 -11.83
N SER A 48 15.89 2.49 -12.25
CA SER A 48 16.51 3.69 -11.69
C SER A 48 16.13 5.00 -12.40
N GLY A 49 15.18 4.93 -13.35
CA GLY A 49 14.63 6.10 -14.01
C GLY A 49 15.59 6.79 -14.99
N LYS A 50 16.55 6.07 -15.57
CA LYS A 50 17.59 6.62 -16.46
C LYS A 50 17.13 6.63 -17.92
N ILE A 51 16.27 7.59 -18.27
CA ILE A 51 15.66 7.68 -19.61
C ILE A 51 16.69 7.69 -20.76
N GLU A 52 17.76 8.47 -20.63
CA GLU A 52 18.82 8.58 -21.66
C GLU A 52 19.58 7.26 -21.85
N ILE A 53 19.89 6.57 -20.74
CA ILE A 53 20.54 5.27 -20.79
C ILE A 53 19.61 4.23 -21.39
N LEU A 54 18.33 4.25 -20.99
CA LEU A 54 17.32 3.34 -21.51
C LEU A 54 17.21 3.49 -23.03
N GLN A 55 17.21 4.73 -23.54
CA GLN A 55 17.25 5.02 -24.99
C GLN A 55 18.50 4.46 -25.66
N LEU A 56 19.69 4.68 -25.07
CA LEU A 56 20.96 4.16 -25.61
C LEU A 56 20.96 2.63 -25.69
N LEU A 57 20.52 1.95 -24.64
CA LEU A 57 20.42 0.50 -24.60
C LEU A 57 19.45 -0.01 -25.66
N GLN A 58 18.31 0.65 -25.83
CA GLN A 58 17.32 0.29 -26.83
C GLN A 58 17.80 0.47 -28.27
N MET A 59 18.56 1.53 -28.56
CA MET A 59 19.17 1.76 -29.89
C MET A 59 20.21 0.70 -30.27
N SER A 60 20.76 -0.03 -29.31
CA SER A 60 21.71 -1.12 -29.57
C SER A 60 21.03 -2.47 -29.90
N LEU A 61 19.71 -2.56 -29.76
CA LEU A 61 18.96 -3.77 -30.09
C LEU A 61 18.76 -3.90 -31.61
N PRO A 62 18.75 -5.13 -32.17
CA PRO A 62 18.51 -5.34 -33.59
C PRO A 62 17.09 -4.90 -34.02
N ASP A 63 17.00 -4.26 -35.18
CA ASP A 63 15.79 -3.58 -35.70
C ASP A 63 14.65 -4.50 -36.15
N ASN A 64 14.86 -5.82 -36.28
CA ASN A 64 13.83 -6.73 -36.79
C ASN A 64 14.00 -8.12 -36.19
N VAL A 65 13.15 -8.47 -35.23
CA VAL A 65 12.82 -9.88 -35.01
C VAL A 65 11.52 -10.11 -35.76
N GLU A 66 11.55 -11.02 -36.74
CA GLU A 66 10.34 -11.40 -37.47
C GLU A 66 9.22 -11.74 -36.48
N PRO A 67 8.00 -11.21 -36.66
CA PRO A 67 6.88 -11.65 -35.88
C PRO A 67 6.70 -13.14 -36.12
N THR A 68 6.71 -13.91 -35.04
CA THR A 68 6.29 -15.30 -35.12
C THR A 68 4.78 -15.34 -35.35
N TYR A 69 4.27 -16.44 -35.87
CA TYR A 69 2.83 -16.64 -36.03
C TYR A 69 2.45 -17.82 -35.17
N ASN A 70 1.34 -17.71 -34.42
CA ASN A 70 0.75 -18.89 -33.79
C ASN A 70 0.02 -19.75 -34.83
N ASP A 71 -0.42 -20.94 -34.43
CA ASP A 71 -1.10 -21.90 -35.31
C ASP A 71 -2.40 -21.36 -35.94
N THR A 72 -2.95 -20.26 -35.42
CA THR A 72 -4.13 -19.58 -35.97
C THR A 72 -3.79 -18.47 -36.98
N GLY A 73 -2.51 -18.32 -37.36
CA GLY A 73 -2.05 -17.29 -38.29
C GLY A 73 -2.05 -15.88 -37.71
N SER A 74 -2.24 -15.73 -36.38
CA SER A 74 -2.11 -14.44 -35.71
C SER A 74 -0.65 -14.11 -35.42
N ARG A 75 -0.32 -12.84 -35.66
CA ARG A 75 1.00 -12.25 -35.48
C ARG A 75 1.35 -12.26 -33.98
N THR A 76 2.19 -13.19 -33.54
CA THR A 76 2.74 -13.22 -32.18
C THR A 76 4.09 -12.50 -32.19
N ARG A 77 4.21 -11.40 -31.44
CA ARG A 77 5.53 -10.79 -31.25
C ARG A 77 6.27 -11.56 -30.17
N PRO A 78 7.51 -12.02 -30.40
CA PRO A 78 8.16 -12.96 -29.52
C PRO A 78 8.57 -12.37 -28.16
N PHE A 79 8.38 -11.08 -27.89
CA PHE A 79 8.89 -10.43 -26.67
C PHE A 79 7.87 -9.59 -25.94
N LEU A 80 7.96 -9.56 -24.60
CA LEU A 80 7.21 -8.78 -23.62
C LEU A 80 8.12 -8.17 -22.57
N CYS A 81 8.01 -6.85 -22.33
CA CYS A 81 8.78 -6.16 -21.29
C CYS A 81 10.29 -6.49 -21.38
N HIS A 82 10.81 -6.56 -22.60
CA HIS A 82 12.18 -6.98 -22.97
C HIS A 82 12.52 -8.49 -22.92
N TYR A 83 11.61 -9.37 -22.48
CA TYR A 83 11.82 -10.84 -22.45
C TYR A 83 11.20 -11.55 -23.63
N SER A 84 11.81 -12.63 -24.11
CA SER A 84 11.10 -13.50 -25.04
C SER A 84 9.98 -14.26 -24.31
N LEU A 85 8.82 -14.46 -24.95
CA LEU A 85 7.74 -15.30 -24.41
C LEU A 85 8.26 -16.70 -24.09
N GLY A 86 9.16 -17.25 -24.92
CA GLY A 86 9.82 -18.54 -24.69
C GLY A 86 10.61 -18.62 -23.38
N GLU A 87 11.34 -17.57 -23.02
CA GLU A 87 12.04 -17.51 -21.73
C GLU A 87 11.09 -17.43 -20.54
N ILE A 88 9.97 -16.72 -20.69
CA ILE A 88 8.91 -16.66 -19.66
C ILE A 88 8.32 -18.06 -19.42
N TYR A 89 8.05 -18.81 -20.49
CA TYR A 89 7.56 -20.20 -20.40
C TYR A 89 8.61 -21.14 -19.79
N GLN A 90 9.89 -21.00 -20.15
CA GLN A 90 10.96 -21.85 -19.62
C GLN A 90 11.29 -21.56 -18.15
N LYS A 91 11.34 -20.29 -17.76
CA LYS A 91 11.64 -19.87 -16.38
C LYS A 91 10.43 -20.01 -15.44
N GLY A 92 9.22 -20.18 -15.99
CA GLY A 92 7.97 -20.25 -15.23
C GLY A 92 7.62 -18.95 -14.50
N LYS A 93 8.23 -17.83 -14.92
CA LYS A 93 8.03 -16.49 -14.33
C LYS A 93 8.16 -15.43 -15.41
N ALA A 94 7.16 -14.54 -15.51
CA ALA A 94 7.30 -13.30 -16.26
C ALA A 94 8.01 -12.27 -15.37
N ASP A 95 9.17 -11.82 -15.81
CA ASP A 95 9.91 -10.75 -15.15
C ASP A 95 9.45 -9.41 -15.76
N ILE A 96 8.92 -8.54 -14.90
CA ILE A 96 8.41 -7.22 -15.26
C ILE A 96 9.04 -6.13 -14.37
N GLN A 97 10.24 -6.39 -13.82
CA GLN A 97 10.93 -5.45 -12.93
C GLN A 97 11.16 -4.09 -13.60
N GLY A 98 11.45 -4.06 -14.91
CA GLY A 98 11.55 -2.81 -15.66
C GLY A 98 10.26 -2.00 -15.67
N VAL A 99 9.10 -2.65 -15.87
CA VAL A 99 7.78 -1.98 -15.85
C VAL A 99 7.40 -1.56 -14.43
N PHE A 100 7.68 -2.41 -13.44
CA PHE A 100 7.48 -2.08 -12.03
C PHE A 100 8.27 -0.83 -11.62
N GLY A 101 9.56 -0.81 -11.97
CA GLY A 101 10.44 0.32 -11.74
C GLY A 101 10.00 1.59 -12.47
N ALA A 102 9.61 1.47 -13.74
CA ALA A 102 9.05 2.59 -14.49
C ALA A 102 7.77 3.14 -13.84
N ALA A 103 6.89 2.26 -13.35
CA ALA A 103 5.68 2.65 -12.65
C ALA A 103 5.97 3.46 -11.38
N MET A 104 6.98 3.04 -10.60
CA MET A 104 7.40 3.74 -9.39
C MET A 104 8.13 5.06 -9.66
N ASN A 105 8.77 5.22 -10.82
CA ASN A 105 9.42 6.48 -11.20
C ASN A 105 8.40 7.58 -11.59
N GLY A 106 7.25 7.17 -12.14
CA GLY A 106 6.18 8.09 -12.55
C GLY A 106 6.39 8.73 -13.92
N ASP A 107 7.40 8.30 -14.67
CA ASP A 107 7.70 8.82 -16.01
C ASP A 107 7.01 7.95 -17.06
N THR A 108 6.06 8.54 -17.79
CA THR A 108 5.32 7.84 -18.85
C THR A 108 6.21 7.47 -20.03
N GLY A 109 7.26 8.24 -20.34
CA GLY A 109 8.22 7.90 -21.40
C GLY A 109 9.07 6.68 -21.04
N ILE A 110 9.54 6.60 -19.80
CA ILE A 110 10.22 5.40 -19.29
C ILE A 110 9.27 4.21 -19.28
N LEU A 111 8.01 4.42 -18.88
CA LEU A 111 6.98 3.39 -18.91
C LEU A 111 6.72 2.88 -20.33
N GLU A 112 6.53 3.76 -21.31
CA GLU A 112 6.35 3.36 -22.71
C GLU A 112 7.55 2.56 -23.20
N MET A 113 8.77 2.99 -22.87
CA MET A 113 9.98 2.26 -23.26
C MET A 113 10.12 0.90 -22.55
N ALA A 114 9.68 0.80 -21.30
CA ALA A 114 9.71 -0.45 -20.52
C ALA A 114 8.65 -1.46 -21.01
N ILE A 115 7.50 -0.96 -21.50
CA ILE A 115 6.43 -1.77 -22.06
C ILE A 115 6.75 -2.14 -23.52
N TYR A 116 7.23 -1.17 -24.30
CA TYR A 116 7.48 -1.23 -25.74
C TYR A 116 8.94 -0.87 -26.05
N PRO A 117 9.82 -1.83 -26.37
CA PRO A 117 11.13 -1.52 -26.93
C PRO A 117 10.96 -0.77 -28.27
N PRO A 118 11.63 0.38 -28.52
CA PRO A 118 11.48 1.24 -29.69
C PRO A 118 11.66 0.54 -31.04
N SER A 119 12.56 -0.44 -31.16
CA SER A 119 12.71 -1.24 -32.39
C SER A 119 11.51 -2.17 -32.67
N ARG A 120 10.52 -2.19 -31.78
CA ARG A 120 9.39 -3.13 -31.77
C ARG A 120 8.04 -2.45 -31.51
N ALA A 121 8.00 -1.13 -31.45
CA ALA A 121 6.81 -0.36 -31.14
C ALA A 121 5.90 -0.24 -32.38
N ASP A 122 4.83 -1.04 -32.39
CA ASP A 122 3.58 -0.55 -32.95
C ASP A 122 2.78 -0.07 -31.74
N GLN A 123 2.55 1.25 -31.63
CA GLN A 123 1.99 1.90 -30.44
C GLN A 123 0.51 1.51 -30.17
N GLY A 124 -0.06 0.61 -30.99
CA GLY A 124 -1.44 0.17 -30.91
C GLY A 124 -1.71 -0.93 -29.87
N ALA A 125 -2.98 -0.97 -29.43
CA ALA A 125 -3.56 -2.00 -28.56
C ALA A 125 -3.31 -3.46 -29.02
N ALA A 126 -3.04 -3.64 -30.32
CA ALA A 126 -2.74 -4.91 -30.97
C ALA A 126 -1.75 -5.79 -30.18
N TYR A 127 -0.69 -5.21 -29.59
CA TYR A 127 0.29 -5.96 -28.81
C TYR A 127 -0.33 -6.71 -27.62
N PHE A 128 -1.27 -6.08 -26.90
CA PHE A 128 -1.97 -6.67 -25.76
C PHE A 128 -3.24 -7.45 -26.16
N ASP A 129 -3.77 -7.19 -27.36
CA ASP A 129 -4.90 -7.94 -27.94
C ASP A 129 -4.47 -9.35 -28.36
N TYR A 130 -3.25 -9.51 -28.90
CA TYR A 130 -2.66 -10.81 -29.23
C TYR A 130 -2.06 -11.53 -28.02
N MET A 131 -2.08 -10.89 -26.86
CA MET A 131 -1.64 -11.50 -25.62
C MET A 131 -2.73 -12.47 -25.14
N PRO A 132 -2.49 -13.79 -25.16
CA PRO A 132 -3.54 -14.75 -24.88
C PRO A 132 -4.12 -14.49 -23.48
N ASN A 133 -5.42 -14.20 -23.41
CA ASN A 133 -6.14 -14.02 -22.14
C ASN A 133 -6.06 -15.29 -21.25
N GLY A 134 -5.79 -16.44 -21.87
CA GLY A 134 -5.71 -17.73 -21.23
C GLY A 134 -4.81 -18.71 -21.96
N ASP A 135 -3.53 -18.37 -22.14
CA ASP A 135 -2.59 -19.47 -22.29
C ASP A 135 -2.52 -20.22 -20.95
N ASP A 136 -3.24 -21.33 -20.88
CA ASP A 136 -3.34 -22.19 -19.70
C ASP A 136 -2.01 -22.88 -19.36
N SER A 137 -0.98 -22.75 -20.21
CA SER A 137 0.37 -23.22 -19.88
C SER A 137 1.05 -22.42 -18.78
N LEU A 138 0.67 -21.14 -18.56
CA LEU A 138 1.18 -20.32 -17.46
C LEU A 138 0.20 -20.30 -16.28
N PRO A 139 0.66 -20.55 -15.03
CA PRO A 139 -0.19 -20.38 -13.87
C PRO A 139 -0.73 -18.95 -13.79
N LYS A 140 -2.00 -18.80 -13.40
CA LYS A 140 -2.75 -17.53 -13.43
C LYS A 140 -1.98 -16.33 -12.85
N GLN A 141 -1.18 -16.53 -11.80
CA GLN A 141 -0.40 -15.49 -11.14
C GLN A 141 0.79 -14.92 -11.95
N TRP A 142 1.27 -15.66 -12.96
CA TRP A 142 2.36 -15.27 -13.85
C TRP A 142 1.86 -14.73 -15.18
N ARG A 143 0.54 -14.72 -15.40
CA ARG A 143 -0.07 -14.14 -16.60
C ARG A 143 0.21 -12.64 -16.62
N PRO A 144 0.76 -12.07 -17.70
CA PRO A 144 1.26 -10.70 -17.59
C PRO A 144 0.19 -9.63 -17.43
N LYS A 145 -1.05 -9.82 -17.93
CA LYS A 145 -2.17 -8.92 -17.61
C LYS A 145 -2.46 -8.87 -16.11
N VAL A 146 -2.32 -10.00 -15.41
CA VAL A 146 -2.46 -10.07 -13.94
C VAL A 146 -1.30 -9.35 -13.25
N LEU A 147 -0.07 -9.51 -13.76
CA LEU A 147 1.10 -8.84 -13.21
C LEU A 147 1.06 -7.33 -13.44
N LEU A 148 0.68 -6.86 -14.64
CA LEU A 148 0.45 -5.44 -14.94
C LEU A 148 -0.64 -4.85 -14.05
N GLY A 149 -1.71 -5.61 -13.81
CA GLY A 149 -2.73 -5.24 -12.84
C GLY A 149 -2.12 -4.98 -11.46
N LYS A 150 -1.28 -5.88 -10.96
CA LYS A 150 -0.58 -5.67 -9.67
C LYS A 150 0.38 -4.49 -9.69
N VAL A 151 1.12 -4.28 -10.79
CA VAL A 151 2.07 -3.16 -10.95
C VAL A 151 1.37 -1.81 -11.01
N ALA A 152 0.18 -1.73 -11.60
CA ALA A 152 -0.61 -0.51 -11.62
C ALA A 152 -0.83 0.06 -10.20
N GLY A 153 -1.02 -0.79 -9.20
CA GLY A 153 -1.12 -0.37 -7.79
C GLY A 153 0.15 0.27 -7.19
N PHE A 154 1.28 0.30 -7.91
CA PHE A 154 2.53 0.96 -7.52
C PHE A 154 2.86 2.19 -8.37
N ALA A 155 1.94 2.60 -9.26
CA ALA A 155 2.12 3.78 -10.08
C ALA A 155 2.33 5.04 -9.22
N LYS A 156 3.37 5.82 -9.50
CA LYS A 156 3.65 7.05 -8.74
C LYS A 156 2.58 8.12 -8.93
N ASN A 157 1.93 8.16 -10.09
CA ASN A 157 0.96 9.19 -10.45
C ASN A 157 -0.16 8.64 -11.35
N TRP A 158 -1.17 9.48 -11.55
CA TRP A 158 -2.36 9.14 -12.32
C TRP A 158 -2.06 8.80 -13.78
N ALA A 159 -1.14 9.52 -14.42
CA ALA A 159 -0.79 9.29 -15.82
C ALA A 159 -0.26 7.87 -16.05
N VAL A 160 0.71 7.43 -15.24
CA VAL A 160 1.24 6.06 -15.26
C VAL A 160 0.17 5.03 -14.91
N TYR A 161 -0.66 5.31 -13.89
CA TYR A 161 -1.74 4.41 -13.50
C TYR A 161 -2.73 4.16 -14.65
N THR A 162 -3.24 5.24 -15.25
CA THR A 162 -4.22 5.16 -16.35
C THR A 162 -3.64 4.41 -17.53
N ARG A 163 -2.35 4.64 -17.83
CA ARG A 163 -1.69 3.98 -18.91
C ARG A 163 -1.60 2.48 -18.68
N LEU A 164 -1.15 2.04 -17.50
CA LEU A 164 -1.08 0.62 -17.17
C LEU A 164 -2.46 -0.06 -17.19
N VAL A 165 -3.48 0.58 -16.61
CA VAL A 165 -4.84 0.02 -16.58
C VAL A 165 -5.50 0.02 -17.97
N SER A 166 -5.15 0.96 -18.86
CA SER A 166 -5.66 0.98 -20.24
C SER A 166 -5.28 -0.27 -21.05
N LEU A 167 -4.24 -0.98 -20.62
CA LEU A 167 -3.77 -2.23 -21.24
C LEU A 167 -4.56 -3.47 -20.73
N ILE A 168 -5.46 -3.27 -19.77
CA ILE A 168 -6.21 -4.31 -19.08
C ILE A 168 -7.71 -4.05 -19.29
N PRO A 169 -8.36 -4.73 -20.26
CA PRO A 169 -9.72 -4.40 -20.67
C PRO A 169 -10.76 -4.56 -19.54
N GLU A 170 -10.52 -5.46 -18.58
CA GLU A 170 -11.41 -5.63 -17.42
C GLU A 170 -10.60 -5.81 -16.13
N LEU A 171 -10.49 -4.72 -15.36
CA LEU A 171 -9.93 -4.77 -14.02
C LEU A 171 -11.00 -5.28 -13.06
N SER A 172 -10.75 -6.40 -12.38
CA SER A 172 -11.72 -6.93 -11.41
C SER A 172 -11.91 -5.99 -10.23
N ASP A 173 -13.10 -6.00 -9.62
CA ASP A 173 -13.38 -5.16 -8.45
C ASP A 173 -12.43 -5.45 -7.29
N HIS A 174 -11.95 -6.70 -7.19
CA HIS A 174 -10.90 -7.06 -6.25
C HIS A 174 -9.62 -6.25 -6.45
N VAL A 175 -9.15 -6.15 -7.70
CA VAL A 175 -7.93 -5.41 -8.05
C VAL A 175 -8.17 -3.91 -7.91
N ARG A 176 -9.35 -3.40 -8.30
CA ARG A 176 -9.73 -2.00 -8.08
C ARG A 176 -9.66 -1.60 -6.61
N ALA A 177 -10.26 -2.41 -5.75
CA ALA A 177 -10.24 -2.22 -4.31
C ALA A 177 -8.82 -2.31 -3.73
N MET A 178 -7.99 -3.24 -4.23
CA MET A 178 -6.57 -3.34 -3.86
C MET A 178 -5.80 -2.06 -4.21
N HIS A 179 -6.05 -1.48 -5.40
CA HIS A 179 -5.41 -0.23 -5.82
C HIS A 179 -5.79 0.93 -4.90
N LEU A 180 -7.08 1.14 -4.66
CA LEU A 180 -7.55 2.22 -3.79
C LEU A 180 -6.93 2.12 -2.37
N ARG A 181 -6.92 0.92 -1.79
CA ARG A 181 -6.27 0.67 -0.49
C ARG A 181 -4.79 1.02 -0.48
N ARG A 182 -4.05 0.58 -1.50
CA ARG A 182 -2.61 0.82 -1.59
C ARG A 182 -2.28 2.30 -1.79
N PHE A 183 -3.01 3.00 -2.64
CA PHE A 183 -2.80 4.44 -2.81
C PHE A 183 -3.18 5.23 -1.55
N ALA A 184 -4.17 4.77 -0.81
CA ALA A 184 -4.52 5.34 0.47
C ALA A 184 -3.43 5.10 1.54
N GLU A 185 -2.84 3.91 1.56
CA GLU A 185 -1.69 3.53 2.41
C GLU A 185 -0.47 4.44 2.18
N TYR A 186 -0.14 4.71 0.93
CA TYR A 186 1.01 5.56 0.56
C TYR A 186 0.70 7.06 0.50
N GLY A 187 -0.53 7.48 0.79
CA GLY A 187 -0.89 8.89 0.81
C GLY A 187 -0.94 9.55 -0.57
N ASN A 188 -1.14 8.76 -1.65
CA ASN A 188 -1.15 9.28 -3.02
C ASN A 188 -2.49 9.97 -3.33
N PHE A 189 -2.65 11.19 -2.83
CA PHE A 189 -3.88 11.98 -2.90
C PHE A 189 -4.44 12.08 -4.33
N ASP A 190 -3.60 12.45 -5.30
CA ASP A 190 -4.05 12.65 -6.68
C ASP A 190 -4.61 11.36 -7.27
N VAL A 191 -3.92 10.24 -7.08
CA VAL A 191 -4.40 8.95 -7.59
C VAL A 191 -5.68 8.53 -6.86
N VAL A 192 -5.74 8.64 -5.52
CA VAL A 192 -6.97 8.32 -4.77
C VAL A 192 -8.15 9.13 -5.28
N LYS A 193 -7.99 10.45 -5.45
CA LYS A 193 -9.04 11.33 -5.95
C LYS A 193 -9.55 10.89 -7.32
N ASN A 194 -8.64 10.67 -8.26
CA ASN A 194 -9.01 10.25 -9.61
C ASN A 194 -9.67 8.86 -9.65
N LEU A 195 -9.29 7.95 -8.75
CA LEU A 195 -9.96 6.64 -8.63
C LEU A 195 -11.40 6.77 -8.13
N LEU A 196 -11.62 7.61 -7.11
CA LEU A 196 -12.96 7.87 -6.58
C LEU A 196 -13.84 8.60 -7.61
N ASP A 197 -13.27 9.58 -8.33
CA ASP A 197 -13.93 10.26 -9.46
C ASP A 197 -14.31 9.28 -10.58
N ALA A 198 -13.52 8.22 -10.78
CA ALA A 198 -13.82 7.13 -11.72
C ALA A 198 -14.83 6.10 -11.19
N GLY A 199 -15.44 6.35 -10.02
CA GLY A 199 -16.48 5.51 -9.43
C GLY A 199 -15.99 4.27 -8.69
N TYR A 200 -14.72 4.25 -8.25
CA TYR A 200 -14.24 3.18 -7.38
C TYR A 200 -15.00 3.22 -6.05
N TYR A 201 -15.43 2.05 -5.57
CA TYR A 201 -16.13 1.97 -4.30
C TYR A 201 -15.23 2.41 -3.14
N VAL A 202 -15.66 3.46 -2.43
CA VAL A 202 -14.85 4.21 -1.47
C VAL A 202 -14.31 3.35 -0.31
N ASP A 203 -15.09 2.38 0.18
CA ASP A 203 -14.65 1.51 1.28
C ASP A 203 -13.71 0.39 0.81
N GLY A 204 -13.53 0.21 -0.51
CA GLY A 204 -12.60 -0.76 -1.07
C GLY A 204 -12.82 -2.21 -0.57
N ASP A 205 -14.07 -2.56 -0.26
CA ASP A 205 -14.42 -3.90 0.20
C ASP A 205 -14.51 -4.90 -0.94
N VAL A 206 -14.07 -6.11 -0.62
CA VAL A 206 -14.12 -7.30 -1.47
C VAL A 206 -14.34 -8.47 -0.53
N LYS A 207 -15.20 -9.43 -0.90
CA LYS A 207 -15.37 -10.68 -0.16
C LYS A 207 -14.01 -11.36 0.00
N VAL A 208 -13.65 -11.70 1.22
CA VAL A 208 -12.46 -12.51 1.50
C VAL A 208 -12.72 -13.89 0.89
N THR A 209 -12.00 -14.23 -0.17
CA THR A 209 -11.92 -15.61 -0.63
C THR A 209 -10.82 -16.30 0.17
N GLU A 210 -11.13 -17.46 0.74
CA GLU A 210 -10.18 -18.31 1.46
C GLU A 210 -8.86 -18.44 0.66
N GLY A 211 -7.73 -18.09 1.28
CA GLY A 211 -6.40 -18.11 0.65
C GLY A 211 -5.78 -16.74 0.33
N SER A 212 -6.51 -15.62 0.46
CA SER A 212 -5.97 -14.26 0.25
C SER A 212 -5.42 -13.62 1.52
N VAL A 213 -4.68 -14.37 2.33
CA VAL A 213 -4.10 -13.92 3.60
C VAL A 213 -2.79 -13.19 3.34
N GLY A 214 -2.91 -11.96 2.83
CA GLY A 214 -1.87 -10.93 2.92
C GLY A 214 -2.41 -9.79 3.78
N ASN A 215 -1.59 -9.24 4.69
CA ASN A 215 -2.01 -8.26 5.71
C ASN A 215 -2.75 -7.02 5.15
N SER A 216 -2.57 -6.67 3.87
CA SER A 216 -3.21 -5.52 3.21
C SER A 216 -4.59 -5.80 2.60
N ASN A 217 -5.02 -7.06 2.53
CA ASN A 217 -6.35 -7.43 2.02
C ASN A 217 -7.46 -7.33 3.07
N VAL A 218 -7.10 -7.04 4.32
CA VAL A 218 -8.02 -7.07 5.46
C VAL A 218 -8.25 -5.69 6.07
N ALA A 219 -7.95 -4.61 5.35
CA ALA A 219 -8.17 -3.24 5.80
C ALA A 219 -9.08 -2.47 4.84
N THR A 220 -9.71 -1.39 5.29
CA THR A 220 -10.37 -0.39 4.42
C THR A 220 -9.36 0.68 3.98
N PRO A 221 -9.57 1.39 2.85
CA PRO A 221 -8.74 2.52 2.46
C PRO A 221 -8.64 3.58 3.56
N LEU A 222 -9.76 3.84 4.25
CA LEU A 222 -9.82 4.83 5.33
C LEU A 222 -8.94 4.41 6.52
N TYR A 223 -8.95 3.14 6.93
CA TYR A 223 -8.05 2.64 7.97
C TYR A 223 -6.57 2.77 7.56
N LEU A 224 -6.22 2.40 6.32
CA LEU A 224 -4.83 2.48 5.86
C LEU A 224 -4.35 3.94 5.80
N ALA A 225 -5.15 4.85 5.24
CA ALA A 225 -4.82 6.26 5.26
C ALA A 225 -4.62 6.79 6.68
N ALA A 226 -5.52 6.43 7.62
CA ALA A 226 -5.43 6.83 9.01
C ALA A 226 -4.19 6.25 9.71
N ARG A 227 -3.91 4.95 9.54
CA ARG A 227 -2.77 4.25 10.13
C ARG A 227 -1.42 4.82 9.73
N PHE A 228 -1.30 5.28 8.49
CA PHE A 228 -0.06 5.84 7.97
C PHE A 228 -0.02 7.37 8.06
N GLY A 229 -0.98 8.01 8.75
CA GLY A 229 -0.97 9.44 8.99
C GLY A 229 -1.29 10.31 7.77
N ASN A 230 -1.91 9.73 6.73
CA ASN A 230 -2.20 10.41 5.46
C ASN A 230 -3.47 11.28 5.58
N GLU A 231 -3.38 12.39 6.33
CA GLU A 231 -4.52 13.25 6.67
C GLU A 231 -5.31 13.74 5.45
N ASN A 232 -4.63 14.20 4.39
CA ASN A 232 -5.29 14.67 3.16
C ASN A 232 -6.12 13.57 2.49
N VAL A 233 -5.64 12.32 2.53
CA VAL A 233 -6.38 11.18 1.98
C VAL A 233 -7.53 10.78 2.90
N VAL A 234 -7.37 10.85 4.22
CA VAL A 234 -8.48 10.64 5.16
C VAL A 234 -9.61 11.63 4.90
N ASN A 235 -9.28 12.92 4.79
CA ASN A 235 -10.26 13.97 4.49
C ASN A 235 -11.02 13.66 3.19
N LEU A 236 -10.28 13.33 2.13
CA LEU A 236 -10.86 12.97 0.84
C LEU A 236 -11.78 11.74 0.92
N LEU A 237 -11.35 10.67 1.57
CA LEU A 237 -12.17 9.45 1.69
C LEU A 237 -13.47 9.73 2.45
N LEU A 238 -13.41 10.51 3.54
CA LEU A 238 -14.59 10.91 4.31
C LEU A 238 -15.54 11.81 3.49
N GLU A 239 -15.01 12.73 2.70
CA GLU A 239 -15.79 13.58 1.79
C GLU A 239 -16.53 12.77 0.71
N TYR A 240 -15.96 11.65 0.27
CA TYR A 240 -16.61 10.69 -0.64
C TYR A 240 -17.51 9.68 0.09
N GLY A 241 -17.77 9.87 1.38
CA GLY A 241 -18.71 9.07 2.16
C GLY A 241 -18.16 7.71 2.61
N ALA A 242 -16.83 7.59 2.81
CA ALA A 242 -16.26 6.42 3.47
C ALA A 242 -16.92 6.18 4.83
N ASP A 243 -17.30 4.94 5.11
CA ASP A 243 -17.91 4.59 6.39
C ASP A 243 -16.84 4.60 7.50
N VAL A 244 -17.02 5.52 8.44
CA VAL A 244 -16.10 5.78 9.56
C VAL A 244 -15.99 4.59 10.53
N HIS A 245 -16.95 3.67 10.51
CA HIS A 245 -16.96 2.45 11.32
C HIS A 245 -16.55 1.21 10.53
N LYS A 246 -16.38 1.31 9.20
CA LYS A 246 -16.12 0.13 8.39
C LYS A 246 -14.75 -0.44 8.70
N ALA A 247 -14.77 -1.68 9.19
CA ALA A 247 -13.59 -2.46 9.50
C ALA A 247 -13.82 -3.91 9.10
N ARG A 248 -12.81 -4.56 8.54
CA ARG A 248 -12.88 -6.00 8.23
C ARG A 248 -12.55 -6.89 9.43
N LEU A 249 -11.78 -6.37 10.38
CA LEU A 249 -11.53 -6.96 11.69
C LEU A 249 -11.83 -5.89 12.73
N GLN A 250 -12.24 -6.27 13.93
CA GLN A 250 -12.54 -5.33 15.01
C GLN A 250 -11.38 -4.34 15.26
N ILE A 251 -10.14 -4.83 15.17
CA ILE A 251 -8.88 -4.09 15.36
C ILE A 251 -8.45 -3.16 14.19
N HIS A 252 -9.28 -3.07 13.14
CA HIS A 252 -9.02 -2.28 11.93
C HIS A 252 -10.03 -1.13 11.75
N ARG A 253 -10.59 -0.58 12.82
CA ARG A 253 -11.44 0.61 12.73
C ARG A 253 -10.59 1.83 12.36
N PRO A 254 -11.06 2.73 11.49
CA PRO A 254 -10.32 3.93 11.10
C PRO A 254 -9.68 4.71 12.26
N ILE A 255 -10.41 4.86 13.37
CA ILE A 255 -9.93 5.58 14.55
C ILE A 255 -8.75 4.88 15.25
N GLU A 256 -8.70 3.54 15.27
CA GLU A 256 -7.55 2.81 15.80
C GLU A 256 -6.32 3.01 14.91
N GLY A 257 -6.51 3.08 13.59
CA GLY A 257 -5.46 3.47 12.65
C GLY A 257 -4.91 4.85 13.00
N ALA A 258 -5.79 5.83 13.20
CA ALA A 258 -5.40 7.19 13.57
C ALA A 258 -4.59 7.23 14.88
N VAL A 259 -5.03 6.51 15.91
CA VAL A 259 -4.28 6.41 17.18
C VAL A 259 -2.93 5.71 16.97
N LYS A 260 -2.85 4.63 16.19
CA LYS A 260 -1.57 3.96 15.84
C LYS A 260 -0.59 4.88 15.11
N SER A 261 -1.09 5.86 14.36
CA SER A 261 -0.26 6.84 13.67
C SER A 261 0.23 7.98 14.57
N GLY A 262 -0.38 8.17 15.75
CA GLY A 262 -0.15 9.33 16.60
C GLY A 262 -0.79 10.64 16.10
N SER A 263 -1.56 10.62 15.00
CA SER A 263 -2.14 11.83 14.41
C SER A 263 -3.45 12.24 15.08
N ILE A 264 -3.35 13.20 16.00
CA ILE A 264 -4.52 13.80 16.68
C ILE A 264 -5.47 14.51 15.72
N ALA A 265 -4.95 15.07 14.61
CA ALA A 265 -5.77 15.73 13.60
C ALA A 265 -6.72 14.74 12.92
N ILE A 266 -6.21 13.55 12.57
CA ILE A 266 -7.02 12.47 12.01
C ILE A 266 -8.03 11.95 13.05
N VAL A 267 -7.65 11.79 14.32
CA VAL A 267 -8.59 11.38 15.38
C VAL A 267 -9.74 12.39 15.50
N ARG A 268 -9.44 13.69 15.60
CA ARG A 268 -10.46 14.77 15.63
C ARG A 268 -11.39 14.68 14.42
N LYS A 269 -10.82 14.50 13.23
CA LYS A 269 -11.60 14.41 11.99
C LYS A 269 -12.55 13.21 12.04
N LEU A 270 -12.07 12.04 12.42
CA LEU A 270 -12.91 10.83 12.51
C LEU A 270 -14.01 10.98 13.57
N LEU A 271 -13.71 11.54 14.74
CA LEU A 271 -14.73 11.84 15.77
C LEU A 271 -15.79 12.82 15.24
N SER A 272 -15.40 13.85 14.48
CA SER A 272 -16.36 14.80 13.87
C SER A 272 -17.28 14.15 12.83
N TYR A 273 -16.89 12.99 12.29
CA TYR A 273 -17.71 12.16 11.41
C TYR A 273 -18.48 11.06 12.16
N GLY A 274 -18.49 11.10 13.50
CA GLY A 274 -19.24 10.18 14.35
C GLY A 274 -18.50 8.89 14.70
N ALA A 275 -17.18 8.82 14.50
CA ALA A 275 -16.40 7.67 14.97
C ALA A 275 -16.62 7.45 16.47
N VAL A 276 -16.96 6.22 16.83
CA VAL A 276 -17.02 5.81 18.24
C VAL A 276 -15.62 5.36 18.65
N CYS A 277 -15.17 5.75 19.83
CA CYS A 277 -14.03 5.14 20.50
C CYS A 277 -14.51 4.33 21.72
N ASP A 278 -13.84 3.22 21.99
CA ASP A 278 -13.96 2.45 23.22
C ASP A 278 -12.71 2.66 24.08
N PHE A 279 -12.71 2.12 25.28
CA PHE A 279 -11.60 2.32 26.20
C PHE A 279 -10.31 1.65 25.72
N THR A 280 -10.38 0.59 24.89
CA THR A 280 -9.20 -0.04 24.29
C THR A 280 -8.40 0.96 23.45
N ILE A 281 -9.08 1.85 22.71
CA ILE A 281 -8.43 2.93 21.96
C ILE A 281 -7.73 3.93 22.90
N VAL A 282 -8.34 4.24 24.05
CA VAL A 282 -7.76 5.11 25.08
C VAL A 282 -6.50 4.47 25.67
N VAL A 283 -6.56 3.18 26.03
CA VAL A 283 -5.41 2.41 26.52
C VAL A 283 -4.24 2.47 25.54
N GLN A 284 -4.51 2.32 24.25
CA GLN A 284 -3.46 2.41 23.24
C GLN A 284 -2.79 3.80 23.23
N ALA A 285 -3.57 4.88 23.35
CA ALA A 285 -3.05 6.24 23.41
C ALA A 285 -2.26 6.51 24.71
N LEU A 286 -2.72 5.96 25.85
CA LEU A 286 -2.04 6.03 27.14
C LEU A 286 -0.69 5.33 27.11
N LEU A 287 -0.64 4.08 26.63
CA LEU A 287 0.59 3.30 26.51
C LEU A 287 1.57 3.87 25.47
N SER A 288 1.10 4.76 24.60
CA SER A 288 1.92 5.49 23.62
C SER A 288 2.23 6.93 24.04
N GLU A 289 1.84 7.33 25.26
CA GLU A 289 2.10 8.65 25.85
C GLU A 289 1.57 9.85 25.04
N TYR A 290 0.45 9.66 24.32
CA TYR A 290 -0.15 10.71 23.50
C TYR A 290 -1.06 11.64 24.33
N THR A 291 -0.49 12.44 25.24
CA THR A 291 -1.20 13.34 26.18
C THR A 291 -2.44 14.03 25.59
N ALA A 292 -2.27 14.83 24.54
CA ALA A 292 -3.37 15.60 23.96
C ALA A 292 -4.43 14.71 23.29
N MET A 293 -4.03 13.53 22.81
CA MET A 293 -4.96 12.56 22.22
C MET A 293 -5.73 11.82 23.31
N VAL A 294 -5.07 11.48 24.41
CA VAL A 294 -5.69 10.90 25.60
C VAL A 294 -6.77 11.85 26.14
N GLU A 295 -6.44 13.13 26.34
CA GLU A 295 -7.41 14.13 26.79
C GLU A 295 -8.65 14.19 25.89
N LEU A 296 -8.42 14.29 24.57
CA LEU A 296 -9.48 14.33 23.56
C LEU A 296 -10.36 13.07 23.57
N LEU A 297 -9.75 11.89 23.67
CA LEU A 297 -10.48 10.63 23.66
C LEU A 297 -11.27 10.46 24.96
N LEU A 298 -10.69 10.84 26.11
CA LEU A 298 -11.39 10.82 27.40
C LEU A 298 -12.59 11.77 27.43
N ASP A 299 -12.56 12.90 26.70
CA ASP A 299 -13.72 13.79 26.56
C ASP A 299 -14.93 13.14 25.85
N GLN A 300 -14.73 11.99 25.19
CA GLN A 300 -15.83 11.23 24.58
C GLN A 300 -16.57 10.34 25.59
N PHE A 301 -16.05 10.15 26.80
CA PHE A 301 -16.63 9.28 27.82
C PHE A 301 -17.34 10.10 28.91
N THR A 302 -18.41 9.53 29.45
CA THR A 302 -18.96 10.02 30.71
C THR A 302 -18.10 9.53 31.87
N GLU A 303 -18.11 10.29 32.95
CA GLU A 303 -17.37 9.99 34.20
C GLU A 303 -17.73 8.61 34.78
N GLU A 304 -18.98 8.14 34.62
CA GLU A 304 -19.45 6.80 35.04
C GLU A 304 -18.82 5.67 34.20
N CYS A 305 -18.67 5.86 32.89
CA CYS A 305 -18.10 4.85 32.00
C CYS A 305 -16.59 4.63 32.21
N LEU A 306 -15.87 5.65 32.69
CA LEU A 306 -14.42 5.55 32.93
C LEU A 306 -14.09 4.63 34.11
N HIS A 307 -14.95 4.57 35.14
CA HIS A 307 -14.76 3.70 36.32
C HIS A 307 -14.87 2.23 35.98
N ALA A 308 -15.84 1.86 35.14
CA ALA A 308 -16.06 0.48 34.74
C ALA A 308 -14.99 -0.05 33.78
N ALA A 309 -14.36 0.84 33.01
CA ALA A 309 -13.44 0.46 31.93
C ALA A 309 -11.97 0.48 32.33
N PHE A 310 -11.59 1.35 33.28
CA PHE A 310 -10.27 1.32 33.89
C PHE A 310 -10.22 0.11 34.85
N GLY A 311 -9.11 -0.65 34.85
CA GLY A 311 -8.89 -1.79 35.76
C GLY A 311 -7.57 -1.71 36.52
N ALA A 312 -7.44 -2.45 37.64
CA ALA A 312 -6.25 -2.48 38.50
C ALA A 312 -5.01 -2.92 37.71
N ASP A 313 -5.19 -3.92 36.84
CA ASP A 313 -4.16 -4.49 35.98
C ASP A 313 -3.53 -3.43 35.06
N LEU A 314 -4.32 -2.50 34.53
CA LEU A 314 -3.81 -1.44 33.66
C LEU A 314 -3.05 -0.37 34.46
N ALA A 315 -3.52 -0.03 35.66
CA ALA A 315 -2.83 0.92 36.53
C ALA A 315 -1.45 0.36 36.98
N GLU A 316 -1.39 -0.95 37.26
CA GLU A 316 -0.15 -1.66 37.55
C GLU A 316 0.78 -1.66 36.33
N GLU A 317 0.29 -2.08 35.15
CA GLU A 317 1.09 -2.07 33.91
C GLU A 317 1.66 -0.68 33.59
N MET A 318 0.85 0.37 33.73
CA MET A 318 1.30 1.74 33.49
C MET A 318 2.34 2.18 34.53
N SER A 319 2.21 1.76 35.79
CA SER A 319 3.17 2.06 36.85
C SER A 319 4.50 1.34 36.62
N GLU A 320 4.47 0.06 36.25
CA GLU A 320 5.67 -0.74 35.92
C GLU A 320 6.43 -0.16 34.72
N ARG A 321 5.70 0.41 33.75
CA ARG A 321 6.26 1.11 32.60
C ARG A 321 6.72 2.54 32.90
N GLY A 322 6.49 3.04 34.11
CA GLY A 322 6.87 4.40 34.51
C GLY A 322 6.00 5.52 33.93
N LEU A 323 4.77 5.21 33.51
CA LEU A 323 3.82 6.14 32.87
C LEU A 323 3.05 6.99 33.89
N SER A 324 3.74 7.55 34.89
CA SER A 324 3.13 8.30 35.99
C SER A 324 2.33 9.52 35.49
N SER A 325 2.85 10.26 34.51
CA SER A 325 2.14 11.39 33.92
C SER A 325 0.84 10.99 33.19
N MET A 326 0.77 9.79 32.62
CA MET A 326 -0.45 9.28 31.99
C MET A 326 -1.48 8.81 33.03
N LEU A 327 -1.00 8.25 34.15
CA LEU A 327 -1.86 7.96 35.30
C LEU A 327 -2.43 9.24 35.92
N ASP A 328 -1.62 10.29 36.04
CA ASP A 328 -2.08 11.58 36.56
C ASP A 328 -3.19 12.19 35.68
N LEU A 329 -3.13 12.03 34.35
CA LEU A 329 -4.22 12.48 33.46
C LEU A 329 -5.56 11.79 33.77
N LEU A 330 -5.52 10.51 34.13
CA LEU A 330 -6.71 9.77 34.54
C LEU A 330 -7.16 10.23 35.93
N TYR A 331 -6.27 10.23 36.92
CA TYR A 331 -6.59 10.59 38.31
C TYR A 331 -6.97 12.06 38.51
N ASN A 332 -6.66 12.94 37.57
CA ASN A 332 -7.10 14.34 37.58
C ASN A 332 -8.56 14.52 37.13
N ARG A 333 -9.22 13.50 36.57
CA ARG A 333 -10.66 13.52 36.28
C ARG A 333 -11.47 13.39 37.58
N GLU A 334 -12.62 14.07 37.64
CA GLU A 334 -13.47 14.08 38.84
C GLU A 334 -13.94 12.68 39.24
N CYS A 335 -14.15 11.77 38.28
CA CYS A 335 -14.65 10.45 38.60
C CYS A 335 -13.70 9.69 39.52
N PHE A 336 -12.38 9.81 39.35
CA PHE A 336 -11.40 9.05 40.13
C PHE A 336 -11.07 9.69 41.49
N ARG A 337 -11.90 10.63 41.96
CA ARG A 337 -11.73 11.33 43.23
C ARG A 337 -12.98 11.23 44.10
N TYR A 338 -12.78 11.01 45.40
CA TYR A 338 -13.83 11.19 46.40
C TYR A 338 -14.24 12.66 46.51
N SER A 339 -15.39 12.92 47.14
CA SER A 339 -15.89 14.28 47.39
C SER A 339 -14.94 15.17 48.21
N ASP A 340 -13.98 14.57 48.91
CA ASP A 340 -12.93 15.26 49.68
C ASP A 340 -11.62 15.50 48.88
N GLY A 341 -11.57 15.09 47.61
CA GLY A 341 -10.43 15.25 46.72
C GLY A 341 -9.38 14.13 46.78
N THR A 342 -9.57 13.10 47.62
CA THR A 342 -8.69 11.93 47.65
C THR A 342 -8.93 11.01 46.45
N ILE A 343 -7.88 10.37 45.92
CA ILE A 343 -8.00 9.44 44.78
C ILE A 343 -8.71 8.17 45.24
N VAL A 344 -9.70 7.69 44.47
CA VAL A 344 -10.39 6.42 44.74
C VAL A 344 -9.36 5.29 44.66
N PRO A 345 -9.04 4.59 45.77
CA PRO A 345 -8.08 3.50 45.77
C PRO A 345 -8.66 2.34 44.97
N TYR A 346 -7.86 1.78 44.07
CA TYR A 346 -8.21 0.57 43.36
C TYR A 346 -8.42 -0.60 44.31
N SER A 347 -9.61 -1.19 44.30
CA SER A 347 -9.84 -2.51 44.89
C SER A 347 -9.91 -3.53 43.75
N PRO A 348 -9.00 -4.51 43.67
CA PRO A 348 -9.09 -5.57 42.69
C PRO A 348 -10.23 -6.50 43.10
N ILE A 349 -11.23 -6.62 42.21
CA ILE A 349 -12.37 -7.53 42.33
C ILE A 349 -13.33 -7.14 43.47
N MET A 350 -14.39 -6.42 43.14
CA MET A 350 -15.64 -6.55 43.90
C MET A 350 -16.66 -7.23 42.99
N GLU A 351 -17.25 -8.35 43.45
CA GLU A 351 -18.33 -9.08 42.75
C GLU A 351 -19.57 -8.20 42.53
N ASP A 352 -19.67 -7.11 43.29
CA ASP A 352 -20.62 -6.00 43.12
C ASP A 352 -19.77 -4.74 42.84
N GLY A 353 -19.97 -4.06 41.71
CA GLY A 353 -19.09 -2.98 41.21
C GLY A 353 -18.80 -1.83 42.20
N PRO A 354 -17.81 -0.95 41.91
CA PRO A 354 -17.32 0.03 42.88
C PRO A 354 -18.42 0.97 43.38
N GLU A 355 -18.40 1.24 44.69
CA GLU A 355 -19.34 2.14 45.36
C GLU A 355 -19.10 3.58 44.89
N CYS A 356 -20.11 4.23 44.32
CA CYS A 356 -19.99 5.57 43.76
C CYS A 356 -19.70 6.58 44.88
N PRO A 357 -18.58 7.33 44.81
CA PRO A 357 -18.17 8.22 45.88
C PRO A 357 -19.04 9.48 46.03
N LYS A 358 -19.96 9.75 45.08
CA LYS A 358 -20.94 10.85 45.15
C LYS A 358 -22.30 10.43 45.74
N CYS A 359 -22.73 9.18 45.59
CA CYS A 359 -24.04 8.73 46.07
C CYS A 359 -24.02 7.53 47.03
N GLY A 360 -22.89 6.84 47.19
CA GLY A 360 -22.75 5.66 48.05
C GLY A 360 -23.47 4.42 47.51
N GLU A 361 -23.84 4.37 46.23
CA GLU A 361 -24.50 3.20 45.62
C GLU A 361 -23.52 2.37 44.78
N LEU A 362 -23.70 1.05 44.77
CA LEU A 362 -22.94 0.12 43.95
C LEU A 362 -23.50 0.11 42.52
N HIS A 363 -22.73 0.60 41.55
CA HIS A 363 -23.14 0.56 40.13
C HIS A 363 -22.68 -0.77 39.52
N LYS A 364 -23.62 -1.53 38.95
CA LYS A 364 -23.40 -2.85 38.34
C LYS A 364 -22.92 -2.79 36.89
#